data_AF-A0A1H2WCF8-F1
#
_entry.id   AF-A0A1H2WCF8-F1
#
_cell.length_a   1.000
_cell.length_b   1.000
_cell.length_c   1.000
_cell.angle_alpha   90.00
_cell.angle_beta   90.00
_cell.angle_gamma   90.00
#
_symmetry.space_group_name_H-M   'P 1'
#
loop_
_entity.id
_entity.type
_entity.pdbx_description
1 polymer ?
#
loop_
_entity_poly.entity_id
_entity_poly.type
_entity_poly.pdbx_seq_one_letter_code
_entity_poly.pdbx_strand_id
1 'polypeptide(L)'
;MGSEVIDRIEAQEIALQRRVQARAAVLEALRRFDVAARDAGFEPDVTYDGSAAIRIGLDLGALMPPGMPDVCAPPDVAALPEPPSEVAPEPAPQTRPAHGAEARDATPPAYATGPWTADEERTALRMLDRGKTGGQIATRLNRPGPGTYKKLKALQERRAKASVGPAAKSTAVIVAKPKAGDDPVTWTPALDLELCDAVFNGVHLVDLAVAMDIPDAVLSARWRSLYLDGATRSDQAARIEALRAEVAAHE
;
A
#
# COMPACT_ATOMS: atom_id res chain seq x y z
N MET A 1 -23.59 31.21 16.23
CA MET A 1 -22.25 30.64 15.97
C MET A 1 -21.84 29.52 16.93
N GLY A 2 -22.30 29.49 18.19
CA GLY A 2 -21.91 28.41 19.14
C GLY A 2 -22.48 27.02 18.81
N SER A 3 -23.76 26.92 18.43
CA SER A 3 -24.44 25.63 18.18
C SER A 3 -23.82 24.83 17.04
N GLU A 4 -23.54 25.47 15.90
CA GLU A 4 -23.00 24.79 14.71
C GLU A 4 -21.60 24.20 14.94
N VAL A 5 -20.80 24.81 15.81
CA VAL A 5 -19.47 24.30 16.15
C VAL A 5 -19.58 23.04 17.01
N ILE A 6 -20.52 23.02 17.96
CA ILE A 6 -20.79 21.87 18.83
C ILE A 6 -21.30 20.70 17.98
N ASP A 7 -22.31 20.92 17.13
CA ASP A 7 -22.88 19.90 16.26
C ASP A 7 -21.81 19.26 15.33
N ARG A 8 -20.87 20.09 14.85
CA ARG A 8 -19.75 19.62 14.01
C ARG A 8 -18.76 18.75 14.79
N ILE A 9 -18.45 19.12 16.03
CA ILE A 9 -17.53 18.35 16.89
C ILE A 9 -18.17 17.00 17.25
N GLU A 10 -19.45 16.98 17.63
CA GLU A 10 -20.18 15.73 17.92
C GLU A 10 -20.22 14.81 16.69
N ALA A 11 -20.49 15.36 15.49
CA ALA A 11 -20.48 14.58 14.27
C ALA A 11 -19.08 13.98 13.96
N GLN A 12 -18.01 14.74 14.24
CA GLN A 12 -16.64 14.26 14.08
C GLN A 12 -16.29 13.15 15.08
N GLU A 13 -16.72 13.30 16.34
CA GLU A 13 -16.52 12.29 17.37
C GLU A 13 -17.23 10.98 17.01
N ILE A 14 -18.51 11.04 16.63
CA ILE A 14 -19.28 9.86 16.22
C ILE A 14 -18.60 9.17 15.01
N ALA A 15 -18.13 9.96 14.03
CA ALA A 15 -17.41 9.41 12.88
C ALA A 15 -16.09 8.74 13.29
N LEU A 16 -15.35 9.31 14.24
CA LEU A 16 -14.11 8.74 14.76
C LEU A 16 -14.38 7.44 15.52
N GLN A 17 -15.36 7.43 16.43
CA GLN A 17 -15.77 6.24 17.18
C GLN A 17 -16.18 5.09 16.24
N ARG A 18 -16.94 5.38 15.17
CA ARG A 18 -17.28 4.37 14.16
C ARG A 18 -16.06 3.79 13.45
N ARG A 19 -15.05 4.61 13.16
CA ARG A 19 -13.79 4.14 12.52
C ARG A 19 -12.98 3.27 13.47
N VAL A 20 -12.94 3.63 14.76
CA VAL A 20 -12.29 2.82 15.80
C VAL A 20 -12.99 1.47 15.95
N GLN A 21 -14.32 1.46 16.06
CA GLN A 21 -15.10 0.22 16.14
C GLN A 21 -14.92 -0.68 14.91
N ALA A 22 -14.93 -0.10 13.70
CA ALA A 22 -14.69 -0.84 12.48
C ALA A 22 -13.29 -1.47 12.45
N ARG A 23 -12.25 -0.76 12.92
CA ARG A 23 -10.89 -1.30 13.04
C ARG A 23 -10.82 -2.44 14.05
N ALA A 24 -11.45 -2.28 15.21
CA ALA A 24 -11.51 -3.34 16.23
C ALA A 24 -12.19 -4.62 15.69
N ALA A 25 -13.28 -4.48 14.94
CA ALA A 25 -13.97 -5.61 14.32
C ALA A 25 -13.09 -6.34 13.28
N VAL A 26 -12.28 -5.62 12.50
CA VAL A 26 -11.34 -6.21 11.55
C VAL A 26 -10.24 -6.99 12.27
N LEU A 27 -9.68 -6.44 13.36
CA LEU A 27 -8.65 -7.12 14.15
C LEU A 27 -9.18 -8.41 14.79
N GLU A 28 -10.40 -8.38 15.30
CA GLU A 28 -11.07 -9.57 15.85
C GLU A 28 -11.32 -10.63 14.77
N ALA A 29 -11.73 -10.24 13.57
CA ALA A 29 -11.90 -11.17 12.45
C ALA A 29 -10.56 -11.83 12.04
N LEU A 30 -9.46 -11.06 12.05
CA LEU A 30 -8.12 -11.58 11.76
C LEU A 30 -7.64 -12.55 12.84
N ARG A 31 -7.93 -12.27 14.11
CA ARG A 31 -7.63 -13.18 15.22
C ARG A 31 -8.37 -14.51 15.06
N ARG A 32 -9.65 -14.48 14.67
CA ARG A 32 -10.43 -15.70 14.40
C ARG A 32 -9.89 -16.47 13.19
N PHE A 33 -9.49 -15.76 12.14
CA PHE A 33 -8.86 -16.35 10.98
C PHE A 33 -7.54 -17.07 11.34
N ASP A 34 -6.69 -16.44 12.14
CA ASP A 34 -5.41 -17.01 12.60
C ASP A 34 -5.61 -18.33 13.36
N VAL A 35 -6.57 -18.35 14.30
CA VAL A 35 -6.95 -19.58 15.02
C VAL A 35 -7.44 -20.66 14.06
N ALA A 36 -8.38 -20.32 13.16
CA ALA A 36 -8.95 -21.28 12.22
C ALA A 36 -7.90 -21.83 11.22
N ALA A 37 -6.94 -21.00 10.80
CA ALA A 37 -5.85 -21.43 9.92
C ALA A 37 -4.91 -22.42 10.62
N ARG A 38 -4.55 -22.14 11.88
CA ARG A 38 -3.72 -23.05 12.70
C ARG A 38 -4.43 -24.37 13.02
N ASP A 39 -5.72 -24.32 13.33
CA ASP A 39 -6.52 -25.54 13.55
C ASP A 39 -6.59 -26.42 12.28
N ALA A 40 -6.48 -25.79 11.10
CA ALA A 40 -6.40 -26.48 9.81
C ALA A 40 -4.96 -26.92 9.43
N GLY A 41 -3.96 -26.67 10.29
CA GLY A 41 -2.57 -27.06 10.06
C GLY A 41 -1.73 -26.07 9.25
N PHE A 42 -2.23 -24.84 9.02
CA PHE A 42 -1.47 -23.78 8.37
C PHE A 42 -0.82 -22.84 9.39
N GLU A 43 0.38 -22.34 9.10
CA GLU A 43 1.03 -21.28 9.87
C GLU A 43 0.98 -19.96 9.09
N PRO A 44 -0.05 -19.11 9.29
CA PRO A 44 -0.13 -17.83 8.61
C PRO A 44 0.94 -16.86 9.13
N ASP A 45 1.68 -16.25 8.21
CA ASP A 45 2.60 -15.14 8.50
C ASP A 45 1.83 -13.81 8.42
N VAL A 46 1.52 -13.25 9.59
CA VAL A 46 0.81 -11.97 9.69
C VAL A 46 1.82 -10.85 9.91
N THR A 47 2.05 -10.05 8.87
CA THR A 47 2.94 -8.89 8.94
C THR A 47 2.13 -7.59 9.00
N TYR A 48 2.41 -6.78 10.02
CA TYR A 48 1.88 -5.42 10.16
C TYR A 48 2.87 -4.42 9.57
N ASP A 49 2.49 -3.71 8.51
CA ASP A 49 3.19 -2.47 8.17
C ASP A 49 2.53 -1.35 8.96
N GLY A 50 3.33 -0.59 9.73
CA GLY A 50 2.88 0.51 10.57
C GLY A 50 2.16 1.65 9.83
N SER A 51 1.81 1.47 8.55
CA SER A 51 1.21 2.45 7.67
C SER A 51 -0.19 2.07 7.14
N ALA A 52 -0.90 1.16 7.83
CA ALA A 52 -2.31 0.81 7.62
C ALA A 52 -2.63 -0.37 6.69
N ALA A 53 -1.67 -1.26 6.43
CA ALA A 53 -1.95 -2.54 5.77
C ALA A 53 -1.54 -3.74 6.64
N ILE A 54 -2.43 -4.73 6.66
CA ILE A 54 -2.19 -6.05 7.25
C ILE A 54 -1.99 -7.01 6.07
N ARG A 55 -0.82 -7.66 6.02
CA ARG A 55 -0.53 -8.71 5.04
C ARG A 55 -0.58 -10.06 5.75
N ILE A 56 -1.21 -11.02 5.09
CA ILE A 56 -1.31 -12.40 5.57
C ILE A 56 -0.71 -13.27 4.46
N GLY A 57 0.47 -13.81 4.72
CA GLY A 57 1.02 -14.90 3.93
C GLY A 57 0.45 -16.22 4.43
N LEU A 58 -0.05 -17.07 3.54
CA LEU A 58 -0.27 -18.48 3.85
C LEU A 58 0.62 -19.30 2.95
N ASP A 59 1.49 -20.10 3.58
CA ASP A 59 2.12 -21.20 2.88
C ASP A 59 1.12 -22.34 2.81
N LEU A 60 0.63 -22.62 1.60
CA LEU A 60 -0.29 -23.73 1.35
C LEU A 60 0.46 -25.06 1.21
N GLY A 61 1.79 -25.04 1.32
CA GLY A 61 2.66 -26.17 1.04
C GLY A 61 2.50 -26.66 -0.40
N ALA A 62 3.09 -27.83 -0.69
CA ALA A 62 2.65 -28.61 -1.82
C ALA A 62 1.23 -29.10 -1.51
N LEU A 63 0.21 -28.49 -2.10
CA LEU A 63 -1.20 -28.94 -2.05
C LEU A 63 -1.41 -30.37 -2.57
N MET A 64 -0.35 -31.01 -3.06
CA MET A 64 -0.32 -32.41 -3.43
C MET A 64 -0.08 -33.26 -2.18
N PRO A 65 -0.98 -34.19 -1.83
CA PRO A 65 -0.70 -35.15 -0.77
C PRO A 65 0.59 -35.92 -1.11
N PRO A 66 1.44 -36.20 -0.11
CA PRO A 66 2.64 -36.99 -0.33
C PRO A 66 2.24 -38.36 -0.91
N GLY A 67 2.66 -38.61 -2.15
CA GLY A 67 2.38 -39.87 -2.85
C GLY A 67 1.37 -39.80 -4.00
N MET A 68 0.86 -38.62 -4.40
CA MET A 68 0.23 -38.54 -5.73
C MET A 68 1.31 -38.65 -6.81
N PRO A 69 1.22 -39.65 -7.72
CA PRO A 69 2.13 -39.73 -8.85
C PRO A 69 1.96 -38.46 -9.69
N ASP A 70 3.08 -37.92 -10.15
CA ASP A 70 3.14 -36.74 -11.00
C ASP A 70 2.41 -37.03 -12.32
N VAL A 71 1.11 -36.74 -12.37
CA VAL A 71 0.26 -36.97 -13.57
C VAL A 71 0.63 -35.99 -14.69
N CYS A 72 1.54 -35.04 -14.44
CA CYS A 72 2.05 -34.11 -15.44
C CYS A 72 3.41 -34.51 -16.01
N ALA A 73 3.94 -35.71 -15.69
CA ALA A 73 5.01 -36.27 -16.49
C ALA A 73 4.45 -36.51 -17.92
N PRO A 74 4.93 -35.79 -18.95
CA PRO A 74 4.58 -36.15 -20.32
C PRO A 74 4.96 -37.61 -20.51
N PRO A 75 4.09 -38.46 -21.08
CA PRO A 75 4.44 -39.86 -21.32
C PRO A 75 5.75 -39.87 -22.09
N ASP A 76 6.75 -40.54 -21.52
CA ASP A 76 8.06 -40.75 -22.12
C ASP A 76 7.82 -41.39 -23.48
N VAL A 77 7.99 -40.60 -24.55
CA VAL A 77 7.78 -41.03 -25.93
C VAL A 77 8.99 -41.88 -26.30
N ALA A 78 9.02 -43.09 -25.74
CA ALA A 78 9.94 -44.13 -26.17
C ALA A 78 9.71 -44.37 -27.67
N ALA A 79 10.81 -44.26 -28.42
CA ALA A 79 10.88 -44.36 -29.87
C ALA A 79 10.03 -45.51 -30.42
N LEU A 80 8.91 -45.15 -31.07
CA LEU A 80 8.18 -46.07 -31.93
C LEU A 80 8.99 -46.28 -33.23
N PRO A 81 9.15 -47.53 -33.69
CA PRO A 81 9.79 -47.81 -34.97
C PRO A 81 8.97 -47.24 -36.13
N GLU A 82 9.66 -46.65 -37.12
CA GLU A 82 9.05 -46.14 -38.35
C GLU A 82 8.24 -47.25 -39.05
N PRO A 83 6.93 -47.08 -39.29
CA PRO A 83 6.18 -48.00 -40.13
C PRO A 83 6.42 -47.70 -41.61
N PRO A 84 6.47 -48.72 -42.49
CA PRO A 84 6.57 -48.52 -43.92
C PRO A 84 5.29 -47.86 -44.46
N SER A 85 5.50 -46.90 -45.36
CA SER A 85 4.48 -46.33 -46.23
C SER A 85 3.62 -47.40 -46.88
N GLU A 86 2.35 -47.03 -47.05
CA GLU A 86 1.37 -47.51 -48.04
C GLU A 86 0.07 -48.04 -47.40
N VAL A 87 -1.03 -47.41 -47.84
CA VAL A 87 -2.44 -47.86 -47.91
C VAL A 87 -3.45 -46.93 -47.19
N ALA A 88 -4.17 -46.18 -48.04
CA ALA A 88 -5.53 -45.63 -47.92
C ALA A 88 -5.83 -44.47 -46.93
N PRO A 89 -6.73 -43.53 -47.31
CA PRO A 89 -7.13 -42.42 -46.45
C PRO A 89 -8.07 -42.91 -45.33
N GLU A 90 -7.58 -42.82 -44.10
CA GLU A 90 -8.35 -43.05 -42.87
C GLU A 90 -9.28 -41.86 -42.61
N PRO A 91 -10.57 -42.07 -42.26
CA PRO A 91 -11.49 -40.98 -41.96
C PRO A 91 -11.03 -40.23 -40.70
N ALA A 92 -10.97 -38.90 -40.79
CA ALA A 92 -10.49 -38.02 -39.75
C ALA A 92 -11.07 -38.36 -38.36
N PRO A 93 -10.23 -38.40 -37.30
CA PRO A 93 -10.70 -38.61 -35.95
C PRO A 93 -11.65 -37.47 -35.56
N GLN A 94 -12.89 -37.83 -35.24
CA GLN A 94 -13.87 -36.92 -34.67
C GLN A 94 -13.30 -36.40 -33.34
N THR A 95 -12.88 -35.14 -33.34
CA THR A 95 -12.59 -34.38 -32.14
C THR A 95 -13.80 -34.47 -31.22
N ARG A 96 -13.62 -35.06 -30.03
CA ARG A 96 -14.62 -35.01 -28.97
C ARG A 96 -14.97 -33.53 -28.76
N PRO A 97 -16.26 -33.14 -28.81
CA PRO A 97 -16.65 -31.76 -28.52
C PRO A 97 -16.19 -31.44 -27.09
N ALA A 98 -15.35 -30.41 -26.96
CA ALA A 98 -15.05 -29.82 -25.68
C ALA A 98 -16.37 -29.53 -24.95
N HIS A 99 -16.49 -30.03 -23.73
CA HIS A 99 -17.61 -29.71 -22.85
C HIS A 99 -17.85 -28.20 -22.88
N GLY A 100 -19.09 -27.84 -23.24
CA GLY A 100 -19.53 -26.49 -23.54
C GLY A 100 -19.00 -25.47 -22.54
N ALA A 101 -18.00 -24.71 -22.97
CA ALA A 101 -17.93 -23.32 -22.57
C ALA A 101 -19.18 -22.68 -23.17
N GLU A 102 -20.23 -22.57 -22.36
CA GLU A 102 -21.35 -21.69 -22.67
C GLU A 102 -20.75 -20.34 -23.00
N ALA A 103 -20.73 -20.02 -24.30
CA ALA A 103 -20.43 -18.70 -24.80
C ALA A 103 -21.52 -17.81 -24.22
N ARG A 104 -21.27 -17.29 -23.01
CA ARG A 104 -22.03 -16.16 -22.50
C ARG A 104 -21.82 -15.08 -23.53
N ASP A 105 -22.86 -14.80 -24.32
CA ASP A 105 -23.00 -13.61 -25.14
C ASP A 105 -22.99 -12.39 -24.22
N ALA A 106 -21.83 -12.14 -23.61
CA ALA A 106 -21.56 -10.95 -22.83
C ALA A 106 -21.34 -9.87 -23.87
N THR A 107 -22.42 -9.15 -24.18
CA THR A 107 -22.34 -7.88 -24.90
C THR A 107 -21.19 -7.08 -24.30
N PRO A 108 -20.18 -6.65 -25.09
CA PRO A 108 -19.06 -5.89 -24.55
C PRO A 108 -19.60 -4.72 -23.74
N PRO A 109 -19.19 -4.54 -22.48
CA PRO A 109 -19.71 -3.45 -21.66
C PRO A 109 -19.46 -2.14 -22.41
N ALA A 110 -20.51 -1.32 -22.54
CA ALA A 110 -20.41 -0.02 -23.15
C ALA A 110 -19.52 0.86 -22.27
N TYR A 111 -18.24 0.96 -22.64
CA TYR A 111 -17.29 1.80 -21.94
C TYR A 111 -17.59 3.28 -22.21
N ALA A 112 -17.37 4.13 -21.21
CA ALA A 112 -17.39 5.57 -21.40
C ALA A 112 -16.24 5.98 -22.35
N THR A 113 -16.61 6.50 -23.52
CA THR A 113 -15.68 7.06 -24.50
C THR A 113 -15.66 8.59 -24.39
N GLY A 114 -14.53 9.23 -24.72
CA GLY A 114 -14.37 10.69 -24.65
C GLY A 114 -13.33 11.17 -23.64
N PRO A 115 -13.13 12.50 -23.53
CA PRO A 115 -12.13 13.08 -22.62
C PRO A 115 -12.42 12.76 -21.16
N TRP A 116 -11.37 12.75 -20.34
CA TRP A 116 -11.50 12.59 -18.90
C TRP A 116 -12.00 13.89 -18.29
N THR A 117 -13.06 13.78 -17.51
CA THR A 117 -13.59 14.88 -16.70
C THR A 117 -12.69 15.15 -15.49
N ALA A 118 -12.77 16.36 -14.92
CA ALA A 118 -12.01 16.71 -13.72
C ALA A 118 -12.36 15.81 -12.52
N ASP A 119 -13.61 15.36 -12.42
CA ASP A 119 -14.08 14.48 -11.35
C ASP A 119 -13.54 13.05 -11.51
N GLU A 120 -13.45 12.53 -12.73
CA GLU A 120 -12.79 11.25 -13.03
C GLU A 120 -11.30 11.31 -12.67
N GLU A 121 -10.59 12.38 -13.02
CA GLU A 121 -9.17 12.57 -12.67
C GLU A 121 -8.98 12.60 -11.14
N ARG A 122 -9.82 13.36 -10.42
CA ARG A 122 -9.78 13.45 -8.95
C ARG A 122 -10.07 12.11 -8.28
N THR A 123 -11.04 11.36 -8.82
CA THR A 123 -11.41 10.04 -8.31
C THR A 123 -10.28 9.04 -8.53
N ALA A 124 -9.67 9.04 -9.72
CA ALA A 124 -8.54 8.19 -10.06
C ALA A 124 -7.32 8.45 -9.16
N LEU A 125 -6.97 9.72 -8.92
CA LEU A 125 -5.87 10.09 -8.03
C LEU A 125 -6.13 9.61 -6.59
N ARG A 126 -7.34 9.82 -6.07
CA ARG A 126 -7.73 9.33 -4.73
C ARG A 126 -7.64 7.80 -4.63
N MET A 127 -7.96 7.08 -5.69
CA MET A 127 -7.83 5.62 -5.73
C MET A 127 -6.36 5.17 -5.81
N LEU A 128 -5.51 5.88 -6.55
CA LEU A 128 -4.07 5.66 -6.56
C LEU A 128 -3.45 5.88 -5.18
N ASP A 129 -3.81 6.95 -4.48
CA ASP A 129 -3.34 7.23 -3.12
C ASP A 129 -3.76 6.15 -2.11
N ARG A 130 -4.79 5.35 -2.44
CA ARG A 130 -5.27 4.19 -1.67
C ARG A 130 -4.69 2.85 -2.16
N GLY A 131 -3.69 2.88 -3.03
CA GLY A 131 -3.02 1.70 -3.56
C GLY A 131 -3.86 0.86 -4.54
N LYS A 132 -4.93 1.42 -5.13
CA LYS A 132 -5.73 0.68 -6.12
C LYS A 132 -4.98 0.54 -7.45
N THR A 133 -5.15 -0.61 -8.09
CA THR A 133 -4.50 -0.90 -9.37
C THR A 133 -5.19 -0.18 -10.53
N GLY A 134 -4.47 0.05 -11.64
CA GLY A 134 -5.04 0.70 -12.82
C GLY A 134 -6.27 -0.02 -13.39
N GLY A 135 -6.30 -1.36 -13.32
CA GLY A 135 -7.46 -2.16 -13.71
C GLY A 135 -8.68 -1.90 -12.82
N GLN A 136 -8.51 -1.85 -11.50
CA GLN A 136 -9.60 -1.51 -10.57
C GLN A 136 -10.14 -0.09 -10.81
N ILE A 137 -9.25 0.85 -11.13
CA ILE A 137 -9.63 2.23 -11.48
C ILE A 137 -10.40 2.26 -12.80
N ALA A 138 -9.93 1.53 -13.83
CA ALA A 138 -10.61 1.44 -15.12
C ALA A 138 -12.03 0.87 -14.98
N THR A 139 -12.19 -0.22 -14.23
CA THR A 139 -13.50 -0.80 -13.91
C THR A 139 -14.38 0.19 -13.17
N ARG A 140 -13.85 0.90 -12.15
CA ARG A 140 -14.62 1.84 -11.35
C ARG A 140 -15.13 3.04 -12.15
N LEU A 141 -14.35 3.51 -13.12
CA LEU A 141 -14.69 4.63 -14.01
C LEU A 141 -15.43 4.19 -15.28
N ASN A 142 -15.68 2.88 -15.45
CA ASN A 142 -16.21 2.30 -16.69
C ASN A 142 -15.42 2.73 -17.95
N ARG A 143 -14.09 2.75 -17.86
CA ARG A 143 -13.16 3.15 -18.93
C ARG A 143 -12.36 1.95 -19.43
N PRO A 144 -11.88 1.96 -20.70
CA PRO A 144 -11.01 0.90 -21.19
C PRO A 144 -9.67 0.90 -20.45
N GLY A 145 -9.21 -0.29 -20.04
CA GLY A 145 -7.96 -0.49 -19.30
C GLY A 145 -6.74 0.18 -19.95
N PRO A 146 -6.42 -0.11 -21.24
CA PRO A 146 -5.22 0.42 -21.89
C PRO A 146 -5.12 1.95 -21.90
N GLY A 147 -6.24 2.65 -22.13
CA GLY A 147 -6.28 4.12 -22.11
C GLY A 147 -6.15 4.70 -20.70
N THR A 148 -6.70 3.99 -19.71
CA THR A 148 -6.64 4.38 -18.29
C THR A 148 -5.20 4.40 -17.78
N TYR A 149 -4.39 3.38 -18.05
CA TYR A 149 -2.99 3.33 -17.62
C TYR A 149 -2.16 4.52 -18.14
N LYS A 150 -2.29 4.85 -19.44
CA LYS A 150 -1.60 6.01 -20.03
C LYS A 150 -1.99 7.32 -19.34
N LYS A 151 -3.28 7.50 -19.04
CA LYS A 151 -3.76 8.69 -18.36
C LYS A 151 -3.30 8.77 -16.91
N LEU A 152 -3.32 7.66 -16.17
CA LEU A 152 -2.82 7.61 -14.78
C LEU A 152 -1.34 7.96 -14.71
N LYS A 153 -0.52 7.45 -15.64
CA LYS A 153 0.90 7.80 -15.74
C LYS A 153 1.08 9.31 -15.97
N ALA A 154 0.35 9.89 -16.92
CA ALA A 154 0.38 11.33 -17.18
C ALA A 154 -0.07 12.17 -15.97
N LEU A 155 -1.04 11.70 -15.19
CA LEU A 155 -1.48 12.36 -13.96
C LEU A 155 -0.39 12.32 -12.87
N GLN A 156 0.30 11.20 -12.71
CA GLN A 156 1.42 11.06 -11.78
C GLN A 156 2.62 11.93 -12.20
N GLU A 157 2.98 11.94 -13.48
CA GLU A 157 4.04 12.82 -14.02
C GLU A 157 3.68 14.30 -13.84
N ARG A 158 2.42 14.68 -14.10
CA ARG A 158 1.93 16.04 -13.86
C ARG A 158 1.99 16.41 -12.38
N ARG A 159 1.67 15.48 -11.48
CA ARG A 159 1.79 15.67 -10.02
C ARG A 159 3.24 15.84 -9.61
N ALA A 160 4.14 14.97 -10.10
CA ALA A 160 5.57 15.06 -9.85
C ALA A 160 6.15 16.39 -10.37
N LYS A 161 5.75 16.82 -11.57
CA LYS A 161 6.16 18.11 -12.13
C LYS A 161 5.56 19.31 -11.40
N ALA A 162 4.33 19.19 -10.88
CA ALA A 162 3.72 20.23 -10.06
C ALA A 162 4.37 20.33 -8.67
N SER A 163 4.80 19.20 -8.08
CA SER A 163 5.62 19.22 -6.85
C SER A 163 7.03 19.77 -7.10
N VAL A 164 7.55 19.62 -8.32
CA VAL A 164 8.81 20.22 -8.77
C VAL A 164 8.54 21.49 -9.56
N GLY A 165 7.53 22.28 -9.15
CA GLY A 165 7.13 23.50 -9.86
C GLY A 165 8.34 24.35 -10.26
N PRO A 166 8.28 25.04 -11.42
CA PRO A 166 9.36 25.91 -11.86
C PRO A 166 9.66 26.86 -10.70
N ALA A 167 10.92 27.19 -10.50
CA ALA A 167 11.33 28.36 -9.75
C ALA A 167 10.74 29.60 -10.47
N ALA A 168 9.42 29.77 -10.37
CA ALA A 168 8.81 31.07 -10.30
C ALA A 168 9.68 31.80 -9.30
N LYS A 169 10.12 32.97 -9.73
CA LYS A 169 10.72 34.00 -8.90
C LYS A 169 9.74 34.25 -7.76
N SER A 170 9.73 33.35 -6.79
CA SER A 170 9.42 33.63 -5.43
C SER A 170 10.40 34.75 -5.17
N THR A 171 9.84 35.95 -5.10
CA THR A 171 10.37 37.02 -4.27
C THR A 171 11.20 36.34 -3.20
N ALA A 172 12.49 36.61 -3.23
CA ALA A 172 13.36 36.26 -2.15
C ALA A 172 12.75 36.90 -0.88
N VAL A 173 11.83 36.19 -0.23
CA VAL A 173 12.12 35.63 1.08
C VAL A 173 13.35 34.79 0.76
N ILE A 174 14.57 35.35 0.69
CA ILE A 174 15.37 35.55 1.89
C ILE A 174 14.72 34.70 2.98
N VAL A 175 14.79 33.38 2.77
CA VAL A 175 15.18 32.47 3.83
C VAL A 175 16.41 33.16 4.38
N ALA A 176 16.17 34.06 5.33
CA ALA A 176 17.20 34.62 6.14
C ALA A 176 17.88 33.35 6.63
N LYS A 177 19.13 33.16 6.19
CA LYS A 177 20.08 32.34 6.93
C LYS A 177 19.73 32.61 8.40
N PRO A 178 19.21 31.62 9.15
CA PRO A 178 18.67 31.85 10.47
C PRO A 178 19.69 32.73 11.18
N LYS A 179 19.21 33.91 11.59
CA LYS A 179 20.05 34.92 12.21
C LYS A 179 20.78 34.15 13.32
N ALA A 180 22.11 34.16 13.30
CA ALA A 180 22.96 33.31 14.14
C ALA A 180 22.86 33.70 15.62
N GLY A 181 21.67 33.55 16.18
CA GLY A 181 21.24 34.07 17.47
C GLY A 181 19.87 33.55 17.93
N ASP A 182 19.20 32.67 17.19
CA ASP A 182 18.24 31.76 17.81
C ASP A 182 19.06 30.66 18.49
N ASP A 183 18.92 30.55 19.81
CA ASP A 183 19.67 29.60 20.62
C ASP A 183 19.54 28.19 20.01
N PRO A 184 20.64 27.42 19.91
CA PRO A 184 20.57 26.07 19.38
C PRO A 184 19.56 25.27 20.22
N VAL A 185 18.55 24.69 19.56
CA VAL A 185 17.58 23.81 20.20
C VAL A 185 18.35 22.77 21.01
N THR A 186 18.17 22.82 22.33
CA THR A 186 18.81 21.87 23.24
C THR A 186 17.99 20.59 23.21
N TRP A 187 18.47 19.62 22.44
CA TRP A 187 17.82 18.31 22.33
C TRP A 187 17.94 17.54 23.64
N THR A 188 16.80 17.25 24.25
CA THR A 188 16.69 16.38 25.43
C THR A 188 16.19 14.99 25.00
N PRO A 189 16.44 13.93 25.79
CA PRO A 189 15.86 12.61 25.52
C PRO A 189 14.33 12.62 25.41
N ALA A 190 13.66 13.49 26.16
CA ALA A 190 12.21 13.67 26.09
C ALA A 190 11.77 14.26 24.74
N LEU A 191 12.49 15.28 24.24
CA LEU A 191 12.20 15.90 22.94
C LEU A 191 12.49 14.94 21.77
N ASP A 192 13.55 14.14 21.88
CA ASP A 192 13.86 13.07 20.92
C ASP A 192 12.78 11.99 20.92
N LEU A 193 12.27 11.61 22.08
CA LEU A 193 11.19 10.64 22.22
C LEU A 193 9.88 11.17 21.61
N GLU A 194 9.52 12.43 21.87
CA GLU A 194 8.37 13.09 21.26
C GLU A 194 8.47 13.12 19.73
N LEU A 195 9.66 13.48 19.20
CA LEU A 195 9.95 13.43 17.77
C LEU A 195 9.75 12.01 17.21
N CYS A 196 10.27 11.00 17.90
CA CYS A 196 10.10 9.61 17.47
C CYS A 196 8.64 9.19 17.45
N ASP A 197 7.93 9.37 18.57
CA ASP A 197 6.54 8.95 18.70
C ASP A 197 5.64 9.65 17.66
N ALA A 198 5.83 10.95 17.41
CA ALA A 198 5.05 11.66 16.40
C ALA A 198 5.25 11.08 14.98
N VAL A 199 6.50 10.83 14.59
CA VAL A 199 6.83 10.28 13.26
C VAL A 199 6.31 8.84 13.11
N PHE A 200 6.45 8.00 14.15
CA PHE A 200 5.89 6.63 14.12
C PHE A 200 4.37 6.59 14.10
N ASN A 201 3.70 7.62 14.65
CA ASN A 201 2.26 7.80 14.53
C ASN A 201 1.82 8.41 13.19
N GLY A 202 2.76 8.62 12.26
CA GLY A 202 2.50 9.07 10.89
C GLY A 202 2.38 10.59 10.75
N VAL A 203 2.82 11.37 11.73
CA VAL A 203 2.91 12.83 11.59
C VAL A 203 4.07 13.17 10.66
N HIS A 204 3.82 14.05 9.68
CA HIS A 204 4.88 14.51 8.79
C HIS A 204 5.82 15.47 9.53
N LEU A 205 7.14 15.36 9.28
CA LEU A 205 8.16 16.20 9.94
C LEU A 205 7.89 17.71 9.78
N VAL A 206 7.33 18.14 8.64
CA VAL A 206 6.98 19.55 8.40
C VAL A 206 5.87 20.03 9.34
N ASP A 207 4.84 19.20 9.56
CA ASP A 207 3.74 19.54 10.46
C ASP A 207 4.23 19.54 11.92
N LEU A 208 5.12 18.61 12.25
CA LEU A 208 5.73 18.51 13.57
C LEU A 208 6.67 19.68 13.86
N ALA A 209 7.46 20.12 12.89
CA ALA A 209 8.32 21.30 12.98
C ALA A 209 7.51 22.56 13.35
N VAL A 210 6.35 22.73 12.72
CA VAL A 210 5.42 23.82 13.06
C VAL A 210 4.84 23.64 14.47
N ALA A 211 4.48 22.42 14.84
CA ALA A 211 3.89 22.13 16.16
C ALA A 211 4.86 22.36 17.32
N MET A 212 6.14 22.02 17.14
CA MET A 212 7.20 22.15 18.14
C MET A 212 7.88 23.52 18.12
N ASP A 213 7.51 24.40 17.17
CA ASP A 213 8.20 25.67 16.90
C ASP A 213 9.72 25.47 16.67
N ILE A 214 10.08 24.38 16.00
CA ILE A 214 11.48 24.03 15.66
C ILE A 214 11.63 24.14 14.14
N PRO A 215 12.68 24.80 13.62
CA PRO A 215 12.91 24.86 12.18
C PRO A 215 13.02 23.44 11.57
N ASP A 216 12.27 23.19 10.48
CA ASP A 216 12.22 21.89 9.80
C ASP A 216 13.62 21.32 9.47
N ALA A 217 14.55 22.19 9.07
CA ALA A 217 15.93 21.78 8.79
C ALA A 217 16.65 21.20 10.02
N VAL A 218 16.41 21.75 11.22
CA VAL A 218 16.99 21.29 12.49
C VAL A 218 16.35 19.97 12.92
N LEU A 219 15.01 19.89 12.83
CA LEU A 219 14.26 18.69 13.18
C LEU A 219 14.58 17.51 12.24
N SER A 220 14.65 17.76 10.93
CA SER A 220 15.08 16.78 9.93
C SER A 220 16.53 16.34 10.13
N ALA A 221 17.44 17.26 10.50
CA ALA A 221 18.82 16.90 10.81
C ALA A 221 18.89 16.02 12.06
N ARG A 222 18.10 16.33 13.10
CA ARG A 222 18.03 15.51 14.31
C ARG A 222 17.48 14.12 14.02
N TRP A 223 16.39 14.02 13.25
CA TRP A 223 15.81 12.74 12.85
C TRP A 223 16.84 11.84 12.15
N ARG A 224 17.61 12.38 11.19
CA ARG A 224 18.69 11.64 10.53
C ARG A 224 19.85 11.29 11.47
N SER A 225 20.09 12.06 12.51
CA SER A 225 21.13 11.74 13.49
C SER A 225 20.71 10.64 14.48
N LEU A 226 19.41 10.54 14.79
CA LEU A 226 18.87 9.49 15.66
C LEU A 226 18.88 8.12 15.00
N TYR A 227 18.78 8.08 13.67
CA TYR A 227 18.77 6.84 12.89
C TYR A 227 19.88 6.88 11.85
N LEU A 228 20.90 6.04 12.05
CA LEU A 228 21.95 5.83 11.07
C LEU A 228 21.32 5.42 9.72
N ASP A 229 21.90 5.88 8.62
CA ASP A 229 21.52 5.43 7.28
C ASP A 229 21.62 3.89 7.22
N GLY A 230 20.48 3.23 7.03
CA GLY A 230 20.37 1.77 7.03
C GLY A 230 19.98 1.11 8.35
N ALA A 231 19.63 1.87 9.39
CA ALA A 231 19.10 1.32 10.64
C ALA A 231 17.90 0.40 10.38
N THR A 232 17.97 -0.84 10.88
CA THR A 232 16.87 -1.79 10.78
C THR A 232 15.74 -1.39 11.73
N ARG A 233 14.54 -1.94 11.52
CA ARG A 233 13.42 -1.71 12.47
C ARG A 233 13.75 -2.12 13.90
N SER A 234 14.56 -3.16 14.07
CA SER A 234 15.00 -3.61 15.39
C SER A 234 15.88 -2.55 16.07
N ASP A 235 16.78 -1.93 15.31
CA ASP A 235 17.64 -0.85 15.83
C ASP A 235 16.81 0.37 16.21
N GLN A 236 15.78 0.68 15.41
CA GLN A 236 14.87 1.78 15.70
C GLN A 236 14.09 1.56 17.00
N ALA A 237 13.51 0.36 17.18
CA ALA A 237 12.80 -0.01 18.40
C ALA A 237 13.71 0.01 19.64
N ALA A 238 14.93 -0.50 19.52
CA ALA A 238 15.93 -0.48 20.59
C ALA A 238 16.31 0.95 20.98
N ARG A 239 16.44 1.87 20.01
CA ARG A 239 16.73 3.28 20.27
C ARG A 239 15.59 3.98 21.02
N ILE A 240 14.33 3.69 20.68
CA ILE A 240 13.16 4.24 21.38
C ILE A 240 13.12 3.75 22.82
N GLU A 241 13.33 2.45 23.06
CA GLU A 241 13.39 1.90 24.42
C GLU A 241 14.53 2.52 25.24
N ALA A 242 15.70 2.72 24.63
CA ALA A 242 16.79 3.43 25.30
C ALA A 242 16.42 4.88 25.65
N LEU A 243 15.77 5.62 24.75
CA LEU A 243 15.30 6.98 25.03
C LEU A 243 14.27 7.01 26.17
N ARG A 244 13.34 6.04 26.23
CA ARG A 244 12.38 5.92 27.33
C ARG A 244 13.08 5.68 28.67
N ALA A 245 14.09 4.81 28.69
CA ALA A 245 14.88 4.56 29.89
C ALA A 245 15.68 5.80 30.33
N GLU A 246 16.25 6.55 29.38
CA GLU A 246 16.94 7.82 29.66
C GLU A 246 15.97 8.86 30.25
N VAL A 247 14.77 9.01 29.69
CA VAL A 247 13.74 9.92 30.23
C VAL A 247 13.34 9.54 31.64
N ALA A 248 13.06 8.25 31.89
CA ALA A 248 12.68 7.76 33.21
C ALA A 248 13.78 7.92 34.28
N ALA A 249 15.05 8.01 33.88
CA ALA A 249 16.18 8.25 34.79
C ALA A 249 16.35 9.74 35.16
N HIS A 250 15.72 10.65 34.42
CA HIS A 250 15.78 12.10 34.65
C HIS A 250 14.54 12.67 35.36
N GLU A 251 13.52 11.83 35.61
CA GLU A 251 12.35 12.12 36.46
C GLU A 251 12.60 11.72 37.91
#